data_AF-A0A377ZZU9-F1
#
_entry.id   AF-A0A377ZZU9-F1
#
_cell.length_a   1.000
_cell.length_b   1.000
_cell.length_c   1.000
_cell.angle_alpha   90.00
_cell.angle_beta   90.00
_cell.angle_gamma   90.00
#
_symmetry.space_group_name_H-M   'P 1'
#
loop_
_entity.id
_entity.type
_entity.pdbx_description
1 polymer ?
#
loop_
_entity_poly.entity_id
_entity_poly.type
_entity_poly.pdbx_seq_one_letter_code
_entity_poly.pdbx_strand_id
1 'polypeptide(L)' 'MYIGIDLGTSGVKAILLNEQGEVVASHTEKTHRLASASAVVGARSRTVVAGDGHGDESPGRAA' A
#
# COMPACT_ATOMS: atom_id res chain seq x y z
N MET A 1 7.91 30.24 -8.66
CA MET A 1 7.59 29.20 -7.65
C MET A 1 7.33 27.88 -8.37
N TYR A 2 7.90 26.78 -7.89
CA TYR A 2 7.74 25.43 -8.45
C TYR A 2 7.39 24.42 -7.37
N ILE A 3 6.53 23.45 -7.67
CA ILE A 3 6.17 22.36 -6.74
C ILE A 3 6.74 21.04 -7.24
N GLY A 4 7.53 20.38 -6.40
CA GLY A 4 8.00 19.02 -6.62
C GLY A 4 7.19 18.05 -5.79
N ILE A 5 6.59 17.03 -6.42
CA ILE A 5 5.84 15.97 -5.75
C ILE A 5 6.50 14.63 -6.07
N ASP A 6 6.90 13.90 -5.02
CA ASP A 6 7.39 12.52 -5.10
C ASP A 6 6.34 11.58 -4.49
N LEU A 7 5.84 10.66 -5.33
CA LEU A 7 4.77 9.72 -4.98
C LEU A 7 5.36 8.35 -4.70
N GLY A 8 5.44 7.98 -3.42
CA GLY A 8 5.88 6.67 -2.96
C GLY A 8 4.72 5.80 -2.47
N THR A 9 4.96 4.49 -2.35
CA THR A 9 3.97 3.54 -1.80
C THR A 9 3.76 3.69 -0.29
N SER A 10 4.66 4.37 0.40
CA SER A 10 4.61 4.64 1.85
C SER A 10 4.11 6.04 2.20
N GLY A 11 3.97 6.91 1.21
CA GLY A 11 3.67 8.32 1.44
C GLY A 11 3.95 9.22 0.25
N VAL A 12 3.59 10.47 0.42
CA VAL A 12 3.81 11.55 -0.55
C VAL A 12 4.77 12.55 0.06
N LYS A 13 5.75 12.99 -0.71
CA LYS A 13 6.63 14.10 -0.34
C LYS A 13 6.38 15.27 -1.28
N ALA A 14 6.25 16.46 -0.73
CA ALA A 14 6.08 17.69 -1.47
C ALA A 14 7.17 18.69 -1.07
N ILE A 15 7.73 19.40 -2.05
CA ILE A 15 8.61 20.55 -1.83
C ILE A 15 8.11 21.74 -2.66
N LEU A 16 8.24 22.94 -2.10
CA LEU A 16 8.02 24.20 -2.80
C LEU A 16 9.36 24.89 -2.98
N LEU A 17 9.66 25.27 -4.22
CA LEU A 17 10.87 25.99 -4.60
C LEU A 17 10.53 27.42 -5.01
N ASN A 18 11.38 28.38 -4.64
CA ASN A 18 11.36 29.72 -5.23
C ASN A 18 11.91 29.72 -6.67
N GLU A 19 12.05 30.89 -7.28
CA GLU A 19 12.50 31.01 -8.67
C GLU A 19 14.00 30.77 -8.84
N GLN A 20 14.75 30.89 -7.75
CA GLN A 20 16.18 30.63 -7.67
C GLN A 20 16.48 29.14 -7.44
N GLY A 21 15.45 28.30 -7.28
CA GLY A 21 15.57 26.87 -7.03
C GLY A 21 15.78 26.50 -5.57
N GLU A 22 15.62 27.43 -4.64
CA GLU A 22 15.77 27.19 -3.20
C GLU A 22 14.48 26.64 -2.59
N VAL A 23 14.61 25.72 -1.63
CA VAL A 23 13.46 25.15 -0.91
C VAL A 23 12.90 26.15 0.09
N VAL A 24 11.64 26.53 -0.10
CA VAL A 24 10.92 27.45 0.79
C VAL A 24 9.92 26.73 1.70
N ALA A 25 9.48 25.53 1.33
CA ALA A 25 8.66 24.67 2.19
C ALA A 25 8.82 23.19 1.79
N SER A 26 8.60 22.29 2.76
CA SER A 26 8.52 20.85 2.50
C SER A 26 7.47 20.19 3.39
N HIS A 27 6.87 19.13 2.89
CA HIS A 27 5.87 18.35 3.62
C HIS A 27 5.97 16.88 3.22
N THR A 28 5.67 15.99 4.17
CA THR A 28 5.65 14.54 3.92
C THR A 28 4.46 13.96 4.65
N GLU A 29 3.56 13.35 3.89
CA GLU A 29 2.40 12.65 4.42
C GLU A 29 2.59 11.15 4.26
N LYS A 30 2.33 10.40 5.34
CA LYS A 30 2.35 8.94 5.28
C LYS A 30 1.04 8.44 4.69
N THR A 31 1.16 7.58 3.69
CA THR A 31 0.01 6.84 3.19
C THR A 31 -0.27 5.71 4.16
N HIS A 32 -1.29 5.88 5.00
CA HIS A 32 -1.83 4.77 5.76
C HIS A 32 -2.43 3.77 4.78
N ARG A 33 -1.83 2.59 4.67
CA ARG A 33 -2.47 1.49 3.94
C ARG A 33 -3.79 1.23 4.65
N LEU A 34 -4.89 1.36 3.92
CA LEU A 34 -6.12 0.70 4.30
C LEU A 34 -5.75 -0.78 4.41
N ALA A 35 -5.79 -1.34 5.62
CA ALA A 35 -5.56 -2.77 5.81
C ALA A 35 -6.49 -3.48 4.83
N SER A 36 -5.89 -4.27 3.94
CA SER A 36 -6.59 -4.89 2.83
C SER A 36 -7.79 -5.65 3.36
N ALA A 37 -9.00 -5.11 3.19
CA ALA A 37 -10.21 -5.89 3.29
C ALA A 37 -10.25 -6.76 2.03
N SER A 38 -9.50 -7.87 2.06
CA SER A 38 -9.61 -8.93 1.05
C SER A 38 -10.89 -9.71 1.32
N ALA A 39 -12.04 -9.05 1.16
CA ALA A 39 -13.32 -9.74 1.07
C ALA A 39 -13.56 -10.03 -0.41
N VAL A 40 -13.23 -11.25 -0.85
CA VAL A 40 -13.77 -11.78 -2.10
C VAL A 40 -15.27 -11.96 -1.88
N VAL A 41 -16.08 -10.99 -2.32
CA VAL A 41 -17.55 -11.14 -2.35
C VAL A 41 -17.90 -12.00 -3.56
N GLY A 42 -17.89 -13.30 -3.36
CA GLY A 42 -18.50 -14.27 -4.27
C GLY A 42 -20.01 -14.31 -4.04
N ALA A 43 -20.78 -13.45 -4.70
CA ALA A 43 -22.23 -13.57 -4.71
C ALA A 43 -22.66 -14.71 -5.65
N ARG A 44 -22.67 -15.94 -5.15
CA ARG A 44 -23.54 -16.99 -5.71
C ARG A 44 -24.41 -17.54 -4.59
N SER A 45 -25.72 -17.52 -4.85
CA SER A 45 -26.78 -17.92 -3.93
C SER A 45 -26.40 -19.19 -3.18
N ARG A 46 -26.21 -19.04 -1.86
CA ARG A 46 -25.90 -20.07 -0.86
C ARG A 46 -24.48 -20.65 -0.94
N THR A 47 -23.53 -19.95 -0.32
CA THR A 47 -22.64 -20.43 0.77
C THR A 47 -21.47 -19.46 0.88
N VAL A 48 -21.23 -18.90 2.07
CA VAL A 48 -20.02 -18.13 2.34
C VAL A 48 -18.99 -19.10 2.89
N VAL A 49 -17.91 -19.36 2.16
CA VAL A 49 -16.76 -20.13 2.64
C VAL A 49 -15.65 -19.12 2.97
N ALA A 50 -15.46 -18.83 4.26
CA ALA A 50 -14.27 -18.11 4.72
C ALA A 50 -13.11 -19.12 4.77
N GLY A 51 -12.11 -18.94 3.91
CA GLY A 51 -10.88 -19.72 3.95
C GLY A 51 -9.84 -18.99 4.80
N ASP A 52 -9.60 -19.48 6.03
CA ASP A 52 -8.50 -19.01 6.87
C ASP A 52 -7.20 -19.65 6.36
N GLY A 53 -6.65 -19.09 5.29
CA GLY A 53 -5.47 -19.64 4.62
C GLY A 53 -4.27 -19.78 5.56
N HIS A 54 -3.94 -21.01 5.94
CA HIS A 54 -2.64 -21.37 6.49
C HIS A 54 -2.14 -22.64 5.79
N GLY A 55 -1.39 -22.46 4.71
CA GLY A 55 -0.65 -23.53 4.06
C GLY A 55 0.69 -23.71 4.77
N ASP A 56 0.78 -24.71 5.64
CA ASP A 56 2.07 -25.14 6.21
C ASP A 56 2.64 -26.24 5.30
N GLU A 57 3.68 -25.90 4.54
CA GLU A 57 4.37 -26.83 3.65
C GLU A 57 5.14 -27.87 4.49
N SER A 58 4.65 -29.11 4.53
CA SER A 58 5.37 -30.22 5.19
C SER A 58 6.63 -30.59 4.41
N PRO A 59 7.79 -30.80 5.07
CA PRO A 59 9.05 -31.11 4.38
C PRO A 59 8.99 -32.51 3.74
N GLY A 60 9.39 -32.58 2.47
CA GLY A 60 9.42 -33.81 1.68
C GLY A 60 10.21 -34.93 2.35
N ARG A 61 9.58 -36.11 2.46
CA ARG A 61 10.24 -37.36 2.86
C ARG A 61 11.20 -37.81 1.74
N ALA A 62 12.44 -38.07 2.12
CA ALA A 62 13.41 -38.81 1.31
C ALA A 62 12.89 -40.22 0.97
N ALA A 63 13.09 -40.63 -0.27
CA ALA A 63 13.04 -42.02 -0.73
C ALA A 63 14.32 -42.31 -1.50
#